data_AF-A0A8C5YRT1-F1
#
_entry.id   AF-A0A8C5YRT1-F1
#
_cell.length_a   1.000
_cell.length_b   1.000
_cell.length_c   1.000
_cell.angle_alpha   90.00
_cell.angle_beta   90.00
_cell.angle_gamma   90.00
#
_symmetry.space_group_name_H-M   'P 1'
#
loop_
_entity.id
_entity.type
_entity.pdbx_description
1 polymer ?
#
loop_
_entity_poly.entity_id
_entity_poly.type
_entity_poly.pdbx_seq_one_letter_code
_entity_poly.pdbx_strand_id
1 'polypeptide(L)'
;MPRPRKRPAGAAGPEKNGQSEKHTKFENSGEASAKVENSSPQKTSVFKNCGRNLSNYWLMKSEPESRLDKGVDVKFSIEDLKAQPLQTACWDGVRNYQARNFLRAMKLEEEAFFYHSNCKEPGIVGLMKIVKEAYPDHTQFEKNSPHYDPSSKEDNPKWSMKSLILF
;
A
#
# COMPACT_ATOMS: atom_id res chain seq x y z
N MET A 1 -7.53 -25.75 -42.44
CA MET A 1 -6.62 -24.90 -43.24
C MET A 1 -7.23 -23.50 -43.34
N PRO A 2 -6.77 -22.49 -42.57
CA PRO A 2 -7.28 -21.12 -42.70
C PRO A 2 -6.47 -20.34 -43.76
N ARG A 3 -7.15 -19.54 -44.60
CA ARG A 3 -6.50 -18.54 -45.47
C ARG A 3 -6.68 -17.13 -44.89
N PRO A 4 -5.65 -16.26 -44.94
CA PRO A 4 -5.69 -14.94 -44.32
C PRO A 4 -6.33 -13.90 -45.26
N ARG A 5 -7.03 -12.91 -44.71
CA ARG A 5 -7.43 -11.69 -45.44
C ARG A 5 -6.61 -10.50 -44.98
N LYS A 6 -5.96 -9.87 -45.97
CA LYS A 6 -5.09 -8.68 -45.91
C LYS A 6 -5.89 -7.41 -45.58
N ARG A 7 -5.24 -6.48 -44.87
CA ARG A 7 -5.61 -5.06 -44.75
C ARG A 7 -5.25 -4.30 -46.04
N PRO A 8 -5.95 -3.18 -46.35
CA PRO A 8 -5.36 -2.06 -47.06
C PRO A 8 -5.17 -0.83 -46.16
N ALA A 9 -4.25 0.03 -46.59
CA ALA A 9 -3.72 1.24 -45.94
C ALA A 9 -3.88 2.48 -46.84
N GLY A 10 -3.68 3.68 -46.25
CA GLY A 10 -3.43 4.98 -46.91
C GLY A 10 -4.41 6.08 -46.49
N ALA A 11 -4.08 7.37 -46.28
CA ALA A 11 -2.85 8.17 -46.30
C ALA A 11 -3.18 9.57 -45.68
N ALA A 12 -2.36 10.15 -44.77
CA ALA A 12 -1.50 11.36 -44.91
C ALA A 12 -2.17 12.65 -45.50
N GLY A 13 -2.46 13.70 -44.70
CA GLY A 13 -1.64 14.94 -44.48
C GLY A 13 -2.32 16.17 -45.16
N PRO A 14 -2.01 17.48 -44.88
CA PRO A 14 -0.87 18.07 -44.17
C PRO A 14 -1.19 19.23 -43.16
N GLU A 15 -0.10 19.82 -42.65
CA GLU A 15 0.15 20.79 -41.56
C GLU A 15 -0.30 22.26 -41.79
N LYS A 16 -0.31 23.10 -40.71
CA LYS A 16 0.47 24.35 -40.59
C LYS A 16 0.42 25.04 -39.20
N ASN A 17 1.57 25.66 -38.88
CA ASN A 17 2.01 26.41 -37.68
C ASN A 17 1.29 27.75 -37.37
N GLY A 18 1.37 28.17 -36.10
CA GLY A 18 1.96 29.48 -35.74
C GLY A 18 1.18 30.45 -34.83
N GLN A 19 1.80 30.81 -33.69
CA GLN A 19 1.86 32.15 -33.02
C GLN A 19 0.53 32.76 -32.46
N SER A 20 0.43 33.60 -31.44
CA SER A 20 1.27 34.21 -30.38
C SER A 20 0.39 35.27 -29.66
N GLU A 21 0.60 35.52 -28.35
CA GLU A 21 0.28 36.77 -27.61
C GLU A 21 -1.24 37.13 -27.44
N LYS A 22 -1.74 37.89 -26.46
CA LYS A 22 -1.19 38.93 -25.58
C LYS A 22 -2.15 39.20 -24.40
N HIS A 23 -1.55 39.62 -23.29
CA HIS A 23 -2.16 40.29 -22.13
C HIS A 23 -2.86 41.61 -22.53
N THR A 24 -4.00 41.95 -21.91
CA THR A 24 -4.44 43.34 -21.75
C THR A 24 -5.09 43.57 -20.38
N LYS A 25 -4.50 44.53 -19.67
CA LYS A 25 -4.89 45.17 -18.39
C LYS A 25 -5.70 46.43 -18.70
N PHE A 26 -6.75 46.75 -17.94
CA PHE A 26 -7.27 48.11 -17.61
C PHE A 26 -8.26 47.91 -16.42
N GLU A 27 -7.96 48.31 -15.17
CA GLU A 27 -8.10 49.65 -14.53
C GLU A 27 -9.51 50.27 -14.69
N ASN A 28 -10.18 50.90 -13.72
CA ASN A 28 -10.03 51.27 -12.29
C ASN A 28 -11.48 51.65 -11.84
N SER A 29 -11.94 51.62 -10.59
CA SER A 29 -11.84 52.71 -9.59
C SER A 29 -13.07 52.60 -8.66
N GLY A 30 -12.93 52.92 -7.37
CA GLY A 30 -14.08 53.04 -6.46
C GLY A 30 -13.72 53.00 -4.97
N GLU A 31 -13.23 54.13 -4.49
CA GLU A 31 -12.73 54.48 -3.16
C GLU A 31 -13.82 54.56 -2.06
N ALA A 32 -13.50 54.17 -0.82
CA ALA A 32 -13.82 54.95 0.41
C ALA A 32 -13.26 54.29 1.69
N SER A 33 -12.58 55.12 2.48
CA SER A 33 -11.87 54.83 3.74
C SER A 33 -12.76 54.59 4.96
N ALA A 34 -12.28 53.79 5.91
CA ALA A 34 -12.40 54.11 7.34
C ALA A 34 -11.29 53.42 8.17
N LYS A 35 -10.45 54.25 8.81
CA LYS A 35 -9.50 53.87 9.87
C LYS A 35 -10.26 53.43 11.12
N VAL A 36 -9.89 52.30 11.73
CA VAL A 36 -10.01 52.09 13.17
C VAL A 36 -8.74 51.39 13.65
N GLU A 37 -7.98 52.10 14.48
CA GLU A 37 -6.83 51.59 15.22
C GLU A 37 -7.31 51.01 16.56
N ASN A 38 -6.52 50.04 17.02
CA ASN A 38 -6.22 49.68 18.41
C ASN A 38 -6.77 48.40 19.06
N SER A 39 -5.82 47.84 19.80
CA SER A 39 -5.87 46.86 20.89
C SER A 39 -5.71 45.39 20.49
N SER A 40 -4.47 44.94 20.68
CA SER A 40 -4.06 43.55 20.81
C SER A 40 -4.81 42.85 21.95
N PRO A 41 -5.25 41.60 21.74
CA PRO A 41 -5.30 40.63 22.82
C PRO A 41 -4.21 39.59 22.59
N GLN A 42 -3.33 39.46 23.58
CA GLN A 42 -2.39 38.35 23.70
C GLN A 42 -3.15 37.03 23.63
N LYS A 43 -3.04 36.31 22.51
CA LYS A 43 -3.36 34.88 22.48
C LYS A 43 -2.08 34.13 22.85
N THR A 44 -1.82 34.00 24.14
CA THR A 44 -0.97 32.92 24.64
C THR A 44 -1.68 31.61 24.35
N SER A 45 -1.58 31.14 23.10
CA SER A 45 -1.96 29.78 22.78
C SER A 45 -0.83 28.88 23.27
N VAL A 46 -0.92 28.49 24.54
CA VAL A 46 -0.29 27.26 25.00
C VAL A 46 -1.03 26.10 24.33
N PHE A 47 -0.82 25.92 23.03
CA PHE A 47 -1.04 24.63 22.41
C PHE A 47 0.07 23.76 22.95
N LYS A 48 -0.23 23.01 24.02
CA LYS A 48 0.48 21.75 24.28
C LYS A 48 0.34 20.97 22.98
N ASN A 49 1.40 20.93 22.19
CA ASN A 49 1.61 19.87 21.22
C ASN A 49 1.67 18.58 22.02
N CYS A 50 0.50 17.98 22.25
CA CYS A 50 0.43 16.57 22.54
C CYS A 50 0.86 15.93 21.23
N GLY A 51 2.16 15.65 21.11
CA GLY A 51 2.75 14.95 19.98
C GLY A 51 2.12 13.57 19.92
N ARG A 52 0.92 13.48 19.34
CA ARG A 52 0.31 12.21 18.95
C ARG A 52 1.30 11.62 17.97
N ASN A 53 2.06 10.63 18.42
CA ASN A 53 2.76 9.74 17.52
C ASN A 53 1.66 9.12 16.66
N LEU A 54 1.54 9.57 15.40
CA LEU A 54 0.56 9.04 14.49
C LEU A 54 1.06 7.65 14.08
N SER A 55 0.59 6.62 14.77
CA SER A 55 0.81 5.23 14.38
C SER A 55 0.15 4.99 13.02
N ASN A 56 0.84 4.28 12.13
CA ASN A 56 0.21 3.85 10.89
C ASN A 56 -0.70 2.66 11.15
N TYR A 57 -1.74 2.55 10.33
CA TYR A 57 -2.65 1.41 10.31
C TYR A 57 -2.54 0.71 8.96
N TRP A 58 -2.64 -0.61 9.00
CA TRP A 58 -2.40 -1.44 7.82
C TRP A 58 -3.60 -2.35 7.54
N LEU A 59 -3.63 -2.91 6.33
CA LEU A 59 -4.57 -3.96 5.96
C LEU A 59 -3.80 -5.05 5.23
N MET A 60 -3.96 -6.29 5.66
CA MET A 60 -3.21 -7.43 5.13
C MET A 60 -4.18 -8.53 4.73
N LYS A 61 -3.97 -9.07 3.53
CA LYS A 61 -4.91 -9.99 2.88
C LYS A 61 -4.40 -11.42 2.99
N SER A 62 -5.30 -12.32 3.34
CA SER A 62 -5.06 -13.76 3.36
C SER A 62 -6.27 -14.51 2.84
N GLU A 63 -6.06 -15.71 2.31
CA GLU A 63 -7.12 -16.53 1.72
C GLU A 63 -7.63 -17.55 2.76
N PRO A 64 -8.91 -17.51 3.19
CA PRO A 64 -9.42 -18.41 4.22
C PRO A 64 -9.87 -19.77 3.67
N GLU A 65 -10.12 -19.87 2.37
CA GLU A 65 -10.54 -21.09 1.69
C GLU A 65 -9.34 -21.80 1.04
N SER A 66 -9.45 -23.12 0.86
CA SER A 66 -8.38 -23.92 0.26
C SER A 66 -8.16 -23.53 -1.20
N ARG A 67 -6.90 -23.25 -1.55
CA ARG A 67 -6.47 -22.99 -2.92
C ARG A 67 -5.04 -23.45 -3.10
N LEU A 68 -4.83 -24.28 -4.12
CA LEU A 68 -3.49 -24.76 -4.46
C LEU A 68 -2.74 -23.71 -5.29
N ASP A 69 -1.52 -23.39 -4.87
CA ASP A 69 -0.50 -22.70 -5.66
C ASP A 69 0.72 -23.60 -5.76
N LYS A 70 1.19 -23.89 -6.98
CA LYS A 70 2.26 -24.87 -7.27
C LYS A 70 2.14 -26.20 -6.50
N GLY A 71 0.90 -26.66 -6.25
CA GLY A 71 0.62 -27.91 -5.54
C GLY A 71 0.62 -27.82 -4.02
N VAL A 72 0.78 -26.64 -3.44
CA VAL A 72 0.73 -26.37 -2.00
C VAL A 72 -0.51 -25.55 -1.68
N ASP A 73 -1.24 -25.91 -0.62
CA ASP A 73 -2.39 -25.12 -0.16
C ASP A 73 -1.91 -23.84 0.54
N VAL A 74 -2.38 -22.68 0.07
CA VAL A 74 -2.02 -21.36 0.64
C VAL A 74 -3.09 -20.84 1.60
N LYS A 75 -4.03 -21.68 2.01
CA LYS A 75 -5.07 -21.35 2.98
C LYS A 75 -4.48 -20.85 4.30
N PHE A 76 -4.90 -19.66 4.72
CA PHE A 76 -4.64 -19.13 6.05
C PHE A 76 -5.76 -18.16 6.48
N SER A 77 -6.66 -18.63 7.32
CA SER A 77 -7.77 -17.86 7.89
C SER A 77 -7.39 -17.22 9.23
N ILE A 78 -8.28 -16.37 9.77
CA ILE A 78 -8.08 -15.80 11.11
C ILE A 78 -8.20 -16.85 12.21
N GLU A 79 -8.98 -17.91 11.97
CA GLU A 79 -9.08 -19.04 12.89
C GLU A 79 -7.78 -19.86 12.90
N ASP A 80 -7.11 -19.97 11.75
CA ASP A 80 -5.79 -20.60 11.66
C ASP A 80 -4.75 -19.77 12.45
N LEU A 81 -4.82 -18.44 12.39
CA LEU A 81 -3.98 -17.55 13.23
C LEU A 81 -4.28 -17.72 14.73
N LYS A 82 -5.56 -17.80 15.13
CA LYS A 82 -5.96 -18.08 16.52
C LYS A 82 -5.41 -19.40 17.04
N ALA A 83 -5.29 -20.40 16.18
CA ALA A 83 -4.78 -21.71 16.52
C ALA A 83 -3.24 -21.78 16.61
N GLN A 84 -2.52 -20.76 16.11
CA GLN A 84 -1.06 -20.72 16.21
C GLN A 84 -0.59 -20.59 17.67
N PRO A 85 0.61 -21.09 18.00
CA PRO A 85 1.23 -20.83 19.29
C PRO A 85 1.30 -19.32 19.57
N LEU A 86 0.85 -18.91 20.77
CA LEU A 86 0.75 -17.50 21.17
C LEU A 86 -0.07 -16.64 20.19
N GLN A 87 -0.94 -17.25 19.38
CA GLN A 87 -1.73 -16.57 18.34
C GLN A 87 -0.86 -15.73 17.39
N THR A 88 0.39 -16.16 17.18
CA THR A 88 1.42 -15.43 16.44
C THR A 88 1.82 -16.20 15.19
N ALA A 89 1.87 -15.53 14.04
CA ALA A 89 2.32 -16.11 12.78
C ALA A 89 3.31 -15.19 12.06
N CYS A 90 4.18 -15.77 11.22
CA CYS A 90 4.91 -15.04 10.21
C CYS A 90 4.02 -14.76 9.00
N TRP A 91 4.15 -13.57 8.40
CA TRP A 91 3.42 -13.16 7.21
C TRP A 91 4.32 -13.24 5.99
N ASP A 92 4.54 -14.46 5.54
CA ASP A 92 5.38 -14.81 4.41
C ASP A 92 4.64 -14.64 3.06
N GLY A 93 5.28 -15.07 1.98
CA GLY A 93 4.64 -15.17 0.67
C GLY A 93 4.41 -13.85 -0.07
N VAL A 94 4.75 -12.70 0.51
CA VAL A 94 4.64 -11.41 -0.19
C VAL A 94 5.69 -11.31 -1.30
N ARG A 95 5.21 -11.33 -2.56
CA ARG A 95 6.03 -11.23 -3.79
C ARG A 95 5.73 -10.00 -4.65
N ASN A 96 5.13 -8.98 -4.05
CA ASN A 96 4.92 -7.66 -4.67
C ASN A 96 5.87 -6.63 -4.06
N TYR A 97 6.62 -5.91 -4.89
CA TYR A 97 7.65 -4.95 -4.43
C TYR A 97 7.07 -3.80 -3.58
N GLN A 98 5.90 -3.29 -3.92
CA GLN A 98 5.26 -2.22 -3.16
C GLN A 98 4.76 -2.73 -1.81
N ALA A 99 4.10 -3.88 -1.79
CA ALA A 99 3.66 -4.54 -0.56
C ALA A 99 4.83 -4.88 0.36
N ARG A 100 5.95 -5.36 -0.21
CA ARG A 100 7.19 -5.58 0.54
C ARG A 100 7.72 -4.29 1.16
N ASN A 101 7.71 -3.19 0.43
CA ASN A 101 8.16 -1.90 0.96
C ASN A 101 7.26 -1.42 2.10
N PHE A 102 5.94 -1.65 2.01
CA PHE A 102 5.02 -1.40 3.12
C PHE A 102 5.30 -2.30 4.33
N LEU A 103 5.51 -3.60 4.13
CA LEU A 103 5.93 -4.51 5.20
C LEU A 103 7.20 -4.00 5.90
N ARG A 104 8.18 -3.50 5.16
CA ARG A 104 9.42 -2.93 5.72
C ARG A 104 9.18 -1.61 6.47
N ALA A 105 8.17 -0.84 6.11
CA ALA A 105 7.83 0.44 6.73
C ALA A 105 7.00 0.29 8.02
N MET A 106 6.27 -0.82 8.19
CA MET A 106 5.54 -1.13 9.42
C MET A 106 6.47 -1.05 10.64
N LYS A 107 5.96 -0.58 11.78
CA LYS A 107 6.69 -0.53 13.05
C LYS A 107 6.10 -1.52 14.06
N LEU A 108 6.87 -1.82 15.11
CA LEU A 108 6.36 -2.58 16.25
C LEU A 108 5.15 -1.87 16.85
N GLU A 109 4.20 -2.65 17.37
CA GLU A 109 2.98 -2.17 18.02
C GLU A 109 1.97 -1.46 17.09
N GLU A 110 2.28 -1.26 15.81
CA GLU A 110 1.29 -0.81 14.82
C GLU A 110 0.25 -1.91 14.56
N GLU A 111 -0.97 -1.48 14.24
CA GLU A 111 -2.11 -2.37 14.04
C GLU A 111 -2.39 -2.61 12.56
N ALA A 112 -2.90 -3.79 12.26
CA ALA A 112 -3.31 -4.19 10.93
C ALA A 112 -4.66 -4.90 10.97
N PHE A 113 -5.50 -4.61 9.98
CA PHE A 113 -6.72 -5.38 9.72
C PHE A 113 -6.38 -6.69 9.02
N PHE A 114 -6.92 -7.81 9.52
CA PHE A 114 -6.90 -9.09 8.84
C PHE A 114 -8.06 -9.15 7.84
N TYR A 115 -7.73 -9.22 6.55
CA TYR A 115 -8.71 -9.22 5.47
C TYR A 115 -8.76 -10.59 4.79
N HIS A 116 -9.94 -11.22 4.79
CA HIS A 116 -10.23 -12.41 3.99
C HIS A 116 -10.43 -12.02 2.53
N SER A 117 -9.59 -12.55 1.65
CA SER A 117 -9.66 -12.35 0.20
C SER A 117 -9.87 -13.67 -0.53
N ASN A 118 -10.34 -13.58 -1.78
CA ASN A 118 -10.52 -14.73 -2.67
C ASN A 118 -11.37 -15.87 -2.07
N CYS A 119 -12.43 -15.51 -1.36
CA CYS A 119 -13.39 -16.41 -0.75
C CYS A 119 -14.82 -15.97 -1.07
N LYS A 120 -15.82 -16.76 -0.68
CA LYS A 120 -17.23 -16.42 -0.90
C LYS A 120 -17.66 -15.13 -0.21
N GLU A 121 -17.11 -14.87 0.98
CA GLU A 121 -17.44 -13.73 1.82
C GLU A 121 -16.18 -12.90 2.14
N PRO A 122 -15.71 -12.04 1.21
CA PRO A 122 -14.51 -11.25 1.42
C PRO A 122 -14.77 -10.06 2.36
N GLY A 123 -13.84 -9.79 3.27
CA GLY A 123 -14.03 -8.72 4.26
C GLY A 123 -12.95 -8.66 5.34
N ILE A 124 -13.01 -7.62 6.16
CA ILE A 124 -12.20 -7.51 7.38
C ILE A 124 -12.83 -8.41 8.44
N VAL A 125 -12.04 -9.30 9.02
CA VAL A 125 -12.52 -10.31 9.99
C VAL A 125 -11.87 -10.17 11.37
N GLY A 126 -10.87 -9.32 11.51
CA GLY A 126 -10.26 -9.04 12.80
C GLY A 126 -9.10 -8.06 12.75
N LEU A 127 -8.48 -7.89 13.92
CA LEU A 127 -7.35 -7.01 14.16
C LEU A 127 -6.14 -7.83 14.60
N MET A 128 -4.97 -7.35 14.22
CA MET A 128 -3.69 -7.93 14.60
C MET A 128 -2.66 -6.83 14.81
N LYS A 129 -1.58 -7.15 15.52
CA LYS A 129 -0.52 -6.21 15.86
C LYS A 129 0.83 -6.72 15.40
N ILE A 130 1.70 -5.82 14.93
CA ILE A 130 3.08 -6.15 14.56
C ILE A 130 3.92 -6.42 15.81
N VAL A 131 4.48 -7.62 15.92
CA VAL A 131 5.33 -8.03 17.06
C VAL A 131 6.79 -8.26 16.69
N LYS A 132 7.12 -8.24 15.40
CA LYS A 132 8.50 -8.33 14.91
C LYS A 132 8.72 -7.40 13.72
N GLU A 133 9.89 -6.76 13.69
CA GLU A 133 10.35 -5.97 12.53
C GLU A 133 10.52 -6.86 11.28
N ALA A 134 10.78 -6.24 10.12
CA ALA A 134 10.88 -6.99 8.88
C ALA A 134 12.18 -7.81 8.86
N TYR A 135 12.08 -9.09 8.49
CA TYR A 135 13.21 -10.01 8.36
C TYR A 135 13.11 -10.81 7.05
N PRO A 136 14.18 -11.48 6.60
CA PRO A 136 14.14 -12.28 5.38
C PRO A 136 13.04 -13.34 5.44
N ASP A 137 12.25 -13.42 4.37
CA ASP A 137 11.25 -14.48 4.21
C ASP A 137 11.95 -15.79 3.84
N HIS A 138 11.93 -16.80 4.72
CA HIS A 138 12.63 -18.07 4.47
C HIS A 138 12.06 -18.84 3.26
N THR A 139 10.76 -18.67 2.97
CA THR A 139 10.08 -19.40 1.88
C THR A 139 10.62 -19.03 0.50
N GLN A 140 11.30 -17.89 0.37
CA GLN A 140 11.91 -17.47 -0.90
C GLN A 140 13.09 -18.37 -1.33
N PHE A 141 13.69 -19.11 -0.38
CA PHE A 141 14.84 -20.00 -0.64
C PHE A 141 14.45 -21.48 -0.77
N GLU A 142 13.24 -21.83 -0.33
CA GLU A 142 12.74 -23.20 -0.34
C GLU A 142 12.20 -23.60 -1.70
N LYS A 143 12.90 -24.49 -2.43
CA LYS A 143 12.52 -24.88 -3.81
C LYS A 143 11.10 -25.47 -3.94
N ASN A 144 10.59 -26.08 -2.87
CA ASN A 144 9.27 -26.69 -2.85
C ASN A 144 8.17 -25.71 -2.39
N SER A 145 8.55 -24.51 -1.95
CA SER A 145 7.58 -23.50 -1.55
C SER A 145 6.87 -22.93 -2.80
N PRO A 146 5.55 -22.64 -2.72
CA PRO A 146 4.86 -21.90 -3.77
C PRO A 146 5.52 -20.53 -4.03
N HIS A 147 6.20 -19.97 -3.02
CA HIS A 147 6.78 -18.64 -3.04
C HIS A 147 8.31 -18.64 -3.26
N TYR A 148 8.89 -19.75 -3.73
CA TYR A 148 10.29 -19.82 -4.12
C TYR A 148 10.66 -18.75 -5.17
N ASP A 149 11.79 -18.08 -4.98
CA ASP A 149 12.36 -17.14 -5.93
C ASP A 149 13.83 -17.49 -6.22
N PRO A 150 14.15 -18.11 -7.37
CA PRO A 150 15.53 -18.51 -7.72
C PRO A 150 16.47 -17.32 -7.92
N SER A 151 15.93 -16.11 -8.05
CA SER A 151 16.71 -14.89 -8.23
C SER A 151 17.02 -14.17 -6.92
N SER A 152 16.46 -14.64 -5.79
CA SER A 152 16.80 -14.14 -4.46
C SER A 152 18.03 -14.84 -3.91
N LYS A 153 18.89 -14.09 -3.22
CA LYS A 153 20.14 -14.60 -2.65
C LYS A 153 20.15 -14.41 -1.14
N GLU A 154 20.79 -15.33 -0.42
CA GLU A 154 20.83 -15.30 1.05
C GLU A 154 21.62 -14.11 1.61
N ASP A 155 22.63 -13.63 0.87
CA ASP A 155 23.44 -12.46 1.24
C ASP A 155 22.67 -11.13 1.10
N ASN A 156 21.69 -11.07 0.19
CA ASN A 156 20.81 -9.92 0.01
C ASN A 156 19.38 -10.36 -0.37
N PRO A 157 18.59 -10.81 0.63
CA PRO A 157 17.25 -11.34 0.40
C PRO A 157 16.30 -10.31 -0.21
N LYS A 158 15.66 -10.66 -1.33
CA LYS A 158 14.72 -9.77 -2.02
C LYS A 158 13.44 -9.54 -1.24
N TRP A 159 12.95 -10.58 -0.58
CA TRP A 159 11.64 -10.61 0.08
C TRP A 159 11.79 -10.56 1.60
N SER A 160 10.83 -9.90 2.22
CA SER A 160 10.79 -9.70 3.66
C SER A 160 9.41 -10.07 4.17
N MET A 161 9.36 -10.59 5.39
CA MET A 161 8.14 -10.88 6.13
C MET A 161 8.20 -10.26 7.52
N LYS A 162 7.08 -10.31 8.23
CA LYS A 162 6.95 -9.86 9.63
C LYS A 162 6.24 -10.89 10.47
N SER A 163 6.36 -10.79 11.78
CA SER A 163 5.52 -11.58 12.70
C SER A 163 4.42 -10.70 13.28
N LEU A 164 3.21 -11.25 13.33
CA LEU A 164 2.01 -10.58 13.82
C LEU A 164 1.32 -11.48 14.85
N ILE A 165 0.74 -10.84 15.85
CA ILE A 165 -0.10 -11.49 16.85
C ILE A 165 -1.54 -11.04 16.67
N LEU A 166 -2.48 -11.96 16.88
CA LEU A 166 -3.89 -11.60 17.00
C LEU A 166 -4.12 -10.70 18.22
N PHE A 167 -5.03 -9.74 18.09
CA PHE A 167 -5.49 -8.89 19.20
C PHE A 167 -6.55 -9.59 20.06
#